data_AF-A0A1M6TTN9-F1
#
_entry.id   AF-A0A1M6TTN9-F1
#
_cell.length_a   1.000
_cell.length_b   1.000
_cell.length_c   1.000
_cell.angle_alpha   90.00
_cell.angle_beta   90.00
_cell.angle_gamma   90.00
#
_symmetry.space_group_name_H-M   'P 1'
#
loop_
_entity.id
_entity.type
_entity.pdbx_description
1 polymer ?
#
loop_
_entity_poly.entity_id
_entity_poly.type
_entity_poly.pdbx_seq_one_letter_code
_entity_poly.pdbx_strand_id
1 'polypeptide(L)'
;MATQYGKTSRSHALNWFLHRITGTFLIFLLITHFWVQHYDAQTASVAAQVLSSEQIEAGALPDYPEAAKEAVRARYGPDAQVTPYDVVMLRLADPVYAVLWKGFNILFLIFALHHGFYGLNNILTDYIRHPFGRVLAQTLSWTLALVLLIVGLYSIIVAGWGYAPEF
;
A
#
# COMPACT_ATOMS: atom_id res chain seq x y z
N MET A 1 22.97 -49.16 0.09
CA MET A 1 21.93 -48.16 -0.22
C MET A 1 21.44 -47.56 1.08
N ALA A 2 21.72 -46.29 1.34
CA ALA A 2 21.18 -45.56 2.47
C ALA A 2 20.38 -44.39 1.90
N THR A 3 19.06 -44.51 1.92
CA THR A 3 18.13 -43.48 1.45
C THR A 3 18.20 -42.34 2.45
N GLN A 4 19.01 -41.33 2.12
CA GLN A 4 19.14 -40.10 2.88
C GLN A 4 17.91 -39.24 2.60
N TYR A 5 16.76 -39.63 3.15
CA TYR A 5 15.60 -38.74 3.25
C TYR A 5 15.94 -37.68 4.31
N GLY A 6 16.64 -36.63 3.87
CA GLY A 6 16.81 -35.42 4.68
C GLY A 6 15.43 -34.93 5.09
N LYS A 7 15.23 -34.74 6.41
CA LYS A 7 14.02 -34.13 6.97
C LYS A 7 13.69 -32.89 6.13
N THR A 8 12.61 -32.93 5.37
CA THR A 8 12.09 -31.73 4.73
C THR A 8 11.81 -30.73 5.84
N SER A 9 12.56 -29.63 5.85
CA SER A 9 12.46 -28.63 6.89
C SER A 9 11.03 -28.09 6.92
N ARG A 10 10.37 -28.16 8.09
CA ARG A 10 9.02 -27.62 8.34
C ARG A 10 8.84 -26.19 7.80
N SER A 11 9.92 -25.40 7.70
CA SER A 11 9.88 -24.03 7.15
C SER A 11 9.42 -23.99 5.69
N HIS A 12 9.80 -24.95 4.86
CA HIS A 12 9.39 -24.97 3.44
C HIS A 12 7.91 -25.27 3.29
N ALA A 13 7.36 -26.20 4.08
CA ALA A 13 5.93 -26.50 4.06
C ALA A 13 5.09 -25.33 4.58
N LEU A 14 5.55 -24.66 5.65
CA LEU A 14 4.88 -23.49 6.20
C LEU A 14 4.85 -22.33 5.20
N ASN A 15 6.00 -21.96 4.63
CA ASN A 15 6.04 -20.86 3.67
C ASN A 15 5.26 -21.17 2.38
N TRP A 16 5.30 -22.43 1.94
CA TRP A 16 4.42 -22.91 0.87
C TRP A 16 2.95 -22.66 1.24
N PHE A 17 2.51 -23.06 2.42
CA PHE A 17 1.14 -22.87 2.87
C PHE A 17 0.76 -21.39 2.98
N LEU A 18 1.61 -20.58 3.63
CA LEU A 18 1.41 -19.14 3.79
C LEU A 18 1.31 -18.41 2.43
N HIS A 19 2.07 -18.83 1.43
CA HIS A 19 1.96 -18.26 0.08
C HIS A 19 0.56 -18.44 -0.54
N ARG A 20 -0.12 -19.56 -0.26
CA ARG A 20 -1.49 -19.82 -0.74
C ARG A 20 -2.50 -19.00 0.05
N ILE A 21 -2.38 -19.01 1.37
CA ILE A 21 -3.26 -18.25 2.24
C ILE A 21 -3.17 -16.75 1.90
N THR A 22 -1.97 -16.18 1.87
CA THR A 22 -1.78 -14.78 1.47
C THR A 22 -2.33 -14.49 0.08
N GLY A 23 -2.11 -15.37 -0.91
CA GLY A 23 -2.68 -15.23 -2.26
C GLY A 23 -4.22 -15.20 -2.26
N THR A 24 -4.87 -16.10 -1.54
CA THR A 24 -6.34 -16.14 -1.42
C THR A 24 -6.88 -14.89 -0.76
N PHE A 25 -6.26 -14.44 0.33
CA PHE A 25 -6.67 -13.19 0.99
C PHE A 25 -6.42 -11.97 0.10
N LEU A 26 -5.32 -11.95 -0.67
CA LEU A 26 -5.01 -10.88 -1.60
C LEU A 26 -6.08 -10.71 -2.67
N ILE A 27 -6.79 -11.76 -3.09
CA ILE A 27 -7.92 -11.61 -4.02
C ILE A 27 -8.97 -10.66 -3.43
N PHE A 28 -9.42 -10.92 -2.20
CA PHE A 28 -10.43 -10.09 -1.53
C PHE A 28 -9.89 -8.70 -1.21
N LEU A 29 -8.65 -8.60 -0.73
CA LEU A 29 -8.04 -7.31 -0.42
C LEU A 29 -7.83 -6.48 -1.69
N LEU A 30 -7.43 -7.08 -2.81
CA LEU A 30 -7.24 -6.37 -4.08
C LEU A 30 -8.57 -5.86 -4.63
N ILE A 31 -9.63 -6.68 -4.57
CA ILE A 31 -10.98 -6.28 -4.99
C ILE A 31 -11.46 -5.10 -4.15
N THR A 32 -11.38 -5.20 -2.82
CA THR A 32 -11.76 -4.09 -1.93
C THR A 32 -10.92 -2.85 -2.18
N HIS A 33 -9.60 -3.00 -2.33
CA HIS A 33 -8.70 -1.89 -2.64
C HIS A 33 -9.07 -1.21 -3.96
N PHE A 34 -9.25 -2.00 -5.03
CA PHE A 34 -9.63 -1.50 -6.34
C PHE A 34 -10.99 -0.81 -6.32
N TRP A 35 -11.99 -1.41 -5.68
CA TRP A 35 -13.32 -0.82 -5.54
C TRP A 35 -13.26 0.53 -4.85
N VAL A 36 -12.64 0.60 -3.66
CA VAL A 36 -12.57 1.81 -2.87
C VAL A 36 -11.77 2.91 -3.59
N GLN A 37 -10.68 2.56 -4.26
CA GLN A 37 -9.85 3.56 -4.94
C GLN A 37 -10.43 4.06 -6.27
N HIS A 38 -11.26 3.27 -6.96
CA HIS A 38 -11.71 3.59 -8.31
C HIS A 38 -13.22 3.86 -8.45
N TYR A 39 -14.06 3.35 -7.56
CA TYR A 39 -15.52 3.46 -7.68
C TYR A 39 -16.20 4.21 -6.54
N ASP A 40 -15.59 4.25 -5.36
CA ASP A 40 -16.17 4.97 -4.24
C ASP A 40 -15.78 6.46 -4.29
N ALA A 41 -16.69 7.30 -4.80
CA ALA A 41 -16.51 8.74 -4.88
C ALA A 41 -16.28 9.43 -3.52
N GLN A 42 -16.66 8.79 -2.41
CA GLN A 42 -16.45 9.33 -1.06
C GLN A 42 -15.09 8.95 -0.48
N THR A 43 -14.47 7.86 -0.95
CA THR A 43 -13.25 7.29 -0.35
C THR A 43 -12.08 7.05 -1.32
N ALA A 44 -12.25 7.35 -2.62
CA ALA A 44 -11.18 7.32 -3.61
C ALA A 44 -10.11 8.37 -3.31
N SER A 45 -8.83 7.97 -3.25
CA SER A 45 -7.70 8.93 -3.08
C SER A 45 -7.41 9.77 -4.33
N VAL A 46 -8.01 9.40 -5.47
CA VAL A 46 -7.83 10.07 -6.75
C VAL A 46 -8.94 11.10 -6.96
N ALA A 47 -8.57 12.30 -7.43
CA ALA A 47 -9.54 13.34 -7.75
C ALA A 47 -10.53 12.84 -8.81
N ALA A 48 -11.82 13.07 -8.59
CA ALA A 48 -12.88 12.67 -9.52
C ALA A 48 -12.83 13.45 -10.85
N GLN A 49 -12.15 14.61 -10.87
CA GLN A 49 -11.97 15.42 -12.06
C GLN A 49 -10.58 15.21 -12.67
N VAL A 50 -10.55 14.77 -13.92
CA VAL A 50 -9.35 14.77 -14.74
C VAL A 50 -9.18 16.15 -15.37
N LEU A 51 -8.10 16.85 -15.01
CA LEU A 51 -7.71 18.10 -15.67
C LEU A 51 -7.04 17.80 -17.02
N SER A 52 -7.30 18.63 -18.03
CA SER A 52 -6.54 18.60 -19.27
C SER A 52 -5.09 19.06 -19.06
N SER A 53 -4.17 18.68 -19.95
CA SER A 53 -2.76 19.08 -19.85
C SER A 53 -2.59 20.60 -19.78
N GLU A 54 -3.38 21.35 -20.55
CA GLU A 54 -3.38 22.82 -20.54
C GLU A 54 -3.77 23.38 -19.17
N GLN A 55 -4.81 22.80 -18.54
CA GLN A 55 -5.24 23.20 -17.19
C GLN A 55 -4.16 22.88 -16.14
N ILE A 56 -3.48 21.74 -16.26
CA ILE A 56 -2.37 21.36 -15.37
C ILE A 56 -1.19 22.34 -15.53
N GLU A 57 -0.81 22.65 -16.77
CA GLU A 57 0.26 23.62 -17.06
C GLU A 57 -0.06 25.03 -16.55
N ALA A 58 -1.34 25.41 -16.55
CA ALA A 58 -1.82 26.66 -15.98
C ALA A 58 -1.92 26.64 -14.43
N GLY A 59 -1.60 25.53 -13.77
CA GLY A 59 -1.67 25.38 -12.32
C GLY A 59 -3.08 25.25 -11.76
N ALA A 60 -4.07 24.85 -12.58
CA ALA A 60 -5.42 24.62 -12.12
C ALA A 60 -5.49 23.43 -11.13
N LEU A 61 -6.37 23.53 -10.15
CA LEU A 61 -6.66 22.44 -9.21
C LEU A 61 -7.99 21.75 -9.58
N PRO A 62 -8.12 20.44 -9.32
CA PRO A 62 -9.40 19.75 -9.43
C PRO A 62 -10.45 20.42 -8.54
N ASP A 63 -11.66 20.56 -9.04
CA ASP A 63 -12.79 21.04 -8.26
C ASP A 63 -13.33 19.92 -7.35
N TYR A 64 -13.82 20.32 -6.19
CA TYR A 64 -14.35 19.43 -5.17
C TYR A 64 -15.76 19.86 -4.79
N PRO A 65 -16.64 18.94 -4.34
CA PRO A 65 -17.95 19.31 -3.81
C PRO A 65 -17.82 20.34 -2.67
N GLU A 66 -18.75 21.30 -2.58
CA GLU A 66 -18.69 22.35 -1.54
C GLU A 66 -18.60 21.78 -0.12
N ALA A 67 -19.29 20.68 0.16
CA ALA A 67 -19.19 19.99 1.44
C ALA A 67 -17.75 19.54 1.78
N ALA A 68 -16.95 19.13 0.79
CA ALA A 68 -15.55 18.76 1.00
C ALA A 68 -14.67 20.00 1.25
N LYS A 69 -14.90 21.09 0.51
CA LYS A 69 -14.20 22.37 0.71
C LYS A 69 -14.48 22.91 2.12
N GLU A 70 -15.73 22.89 2.56
CA GLU A 70 -16.15 23.29 3.89
C GLU A 70 -15.52 22.41 4.98
N ALA A 71 -15.48 21.09 4.79
CA ALA A 71 -14.86 20.18 5.75
C ALA A 71 -13.34 20.40 5.89
N VAL A 72 -12.64 20.69 4.78
CA VAL A 72 -11.23 21.08 4.78
C VAL A 72 -11.04 22.38 5.54
N ARG A 73 -11.82 23.42 5.23
CA ARG A 73 -11.75 24.72 5.92
C ARG A 73 -12.11 24.63 7.40
N ALA A 74 -13.08 23.80 7.76
CA ALA A 74 -13.47 23.57 9.16
C ALA A 74 -12.34 22.94 9.97
N ARG A 75 -11.50 22.09 9.35
CA ARG A 75 -10.38 21.43 10.00
C ARG A 75 -9.10 22.27 10.02
N TYR A 76 -8.79 22.95 8.93
CA TYR A 76 -7.49 23.59 8.72
C TYR A 76 -7.53 25.12 8.77
N GLY A 77 -8.72 25.74 8.79
CA GLY A 77 -8.92 27.18 8.88
C GLY A 77 -9.78 27.74 7.73
N PRO A 78 -10.45 28.88 7.94
CA PRO A 78 -11.37 29.45 6.95
C PRO A 78 -10.68 29.83 5.64
N ASP A 79 -9.41 30.22 5.70
CA ASP A 79 -8.60 30.65 4.57
C ASP A 79 -7.78 29.51 3.94
N ALA A 80 -7.96 28.27 4.39
CA ALA A 80 -7.22 27.13 3.86
C ALA A 80 -7.52 26.93 2.36
N GLN A 81 -6.46 26.82 1.57
CA GLN A 81 -6.57 26.32 0.21
C GLN A 81 -7.07 24.88 0.23
N VAL A 82 -7.91 24.50 -0.73
CA VAL A 82 -8.46 23.14 -0.83
C VAL A 82 -7.73 22.42 -1.93
N THR A 83 -6.58 21.83 -1.59
CA THR A 83 -5.81 21.01 -2.53
C THR A 83 -6.25 19.55 -2.48
N PRO A 84 -5.93 18.75 -3.52
CA PRO A 84 -6.14 17.31 -3.47
C PRO A 84 -5.49 16.64 -2.26
N TYR A 85 -4.33 17.13 -1.84
CA TYR A 85 -3.62 16.60 -0.69
C TYR A 85 -4.40 16.86 0.61
N ASP A 86 -4.96 18.06 0.79
CA ASP A 86 -5.78 18.40 1.96
C ASP A 86 -6.99 17.48 2.10
N VAL A 87 -7.69 17.24 0.99
CA VAL A 87 -8.87 16.38 0.95
C VAL A 87 -8.50 14.93 1.34
N VAL A 88 -7.39 14.41 0.82
CA VAL A 88 -6.91 13.06 1.15
C VAL A 88 -6.48 12.97 2.61
N MET A 89 -5.73 13.96 3.12
CA MET A 89 -5.29 13.98 4.52
C MET A 89 -6.47 14.10 5.49
N LEU A 90 -7.47 14.93 5.18
CA LEU A 90 -8.71 15.06 5.95
C LEU A 90 -9.42 13.70 6.06
N ARG A 91 -9.60 12.99 4.94
CA ARG A 91 -10.24 11.67 4.94
C ARG A 91 -9.45 10.66 5.77
N LEU A 92 -8.15 10.61 5.60
CA LEU A 92 -7.28 9.67 6.33
C LEU A 92 -7.17 9.99 7.83
N ALA A 93 -7.67 11.16 8.24
CA ALA A 93 -7.72 11.60 9.62
C ALA A 93 -9.06 11.35 10.31
N ASP A 94 -10.10 10.85 9.61
CA ASP A 94 -11.34 10.41 10.26
C ASP A 94 -11.05 9.21 11.19
N PRO A 95 -11.43 9.24 12.47
CA PRO A 95 -11.00 8.23 13.44
C PRO A 95 -11.55 6.82 13.19
N VAL A 96 -12.78 6.68 12.69
CA VAL A 96 -13.41 5.36 12.47
C VAL A 96 -12.89 4.76 11.17
N TYR A 97 -12.87 5.55 10.11
CA TYR A 97 -12.29 5.14 8.84
C TYR A 97 -10.79 4.91 8.97
N ALA A 98 -10.05 5.76 9.70
CA ALA A 98 -8.61 5.60 9.90
C ALA A 98 -8.27 4.26 10.53
N VAL A 99 -8.97 3.81 11.58
CA VAL A 99 -8.62 2.53 12.23
C VAL A 99 -8.85 1.34 11.30
N LEU A 100 -10.04 1.23 10.71
CA LEU A 100 -10.37 0.10 9.84
C LEU A 100 -9.58 0.15 8.52
N TRP A 101 -9.44 1.32 7.92
CA TRP A 101 -8.73 1.52 6.66
C TRP A 101 -7.22 1.36 6.82
N LYS A 102 -6.60 1.92 7.87
CA LYS A 102 -5.17 1.69 8.15
C LYS A 102 -4.92 0.22 8.45
N GLY A 103 -5.78 -0.44 9.24
CA GLY A 103 -5.69 -1.88 9.50
C GLY A 103 -5.74 -2.70 8.21
N PHE A 104 -6.70 -2.41 7.34
CA PHE A 104 -6.82 -3.02 6.02
C PHE A 104 -5.55 -2.82 5.17
N ASN A 105 -5.03 -1.59 5.07
CA ASN A 105 -3.84 -1.30 4.27
C ASN A 105 -2.57 -1.94 4.85
N ILE A 106 -2.45 -2.04 6.18
CA ILE A 106 -1.33 -2.73 6.83
C ILE A 106 -1.38 -4.24 6.50
N LEU A 107 -2.56 -4.87 6.62
CA LEU A 107 -2.73 -6.27 6.25
C LEU A 107 -2.43 -6.50 4.77
N PHE A 108 -2.94 -5.62 3.90
CA PHE A 108 -2.68 -5.68 2.46
C PHE A 108 -1.20 -5.53 2.14
N LEU A 109 -0.49 -4.58 2.76
CA LEU A 109 0.96 -4.40 2.62
C LEU A 109 1.72 -5.67 3.04
N ILE A 110 1.44 -6.21 4.23
CA ILE A 110 2.12 -7.41 4.75
C ILE A 110 1.88 -8.60 3.82
N PHE A 111 0.63 -8.81 3.38
CA PHE A 111 0.29 -9.96 2.54
C PHE A 111 0.86 -9.82 1.14
N ALA A 112 0.82 -8.63 0.55
CA ALA A 112 1.38 -8.35 -0.77
C ALA A 112 2.90 -8.52 -0.77
N LEU A 113 3.60 -7.98 0.24
CA LEU A 113 5.05 -8.14 0.37
C LEU A 113 5.41 -9.59 0.61
N HIS A 114 4.75 -10.29 1.53
CA HIS A 114 5.04 -11.71 1.75
C HIS A 114 4.80 -12.53 0.47
N HIS A 115 3.63 -12.41 -0.16
CA HIS A 115 3.27 -13.18 -1.33
C HIS A 115 4.21 -12.90 -2.50
N GLY A 116 4.37 -11.61 -2.87
CA GLY A 116 5.18 -11.18 -3.99
C GLY A 116 6.66 -11.53 -3.81
N PHE A 117 7.25 -11.25 -2.64
CA PHE A 117 8.67 -11.54 -2.40
C PHE A 117 8.92 -13.03 -2.19
N TYR A 118 8.01 -13.79 -1.60
CA TYR A 118 8.18 -15.25 -1.55
C TYR A 118 8.15 -15.87 -2.94
N GLY A 119 7.20 -15.45 -3.79
CA GLY A 119 7.15 -15.86 -5.20
C GLY A 119 8.41 -15.48 -5.98
N LEU A 120 8.85 -14.22 -5.85
CA LEU A 120 10.10 -13.73 -6.46
C LEU A 120 11.31 -14.54 -6.01
N ASN A 121 11.44 -14.84 -4.73
CA ASN A 121 12.57 -15.63 -4.22
C ASN A 121 12.59 -17.05 -4.80
N ASN A 122 11.43 -17.69 -5.02
CA ASN A 122 11.39 -18.98 -5.72
C ASN A 122 11.92 -18.87 -7.16
N ILE A 123 11.49 -17.82 -7.89
CA ILE A 123 12.00 -17.55 -9.25
C ILE A 123 13.52 -17.32 -9.22
N LEU A 124 14.02 -16.48 -8.30
CA LEU A 124 15.45 -16.20 -8.17
C LEU A 124 16.25 -17.48 -7.90
N THR A 125 15.75 -18.37 -7.05
CA THR A 125 16.43 -19.64 -6.76
C THR A 125 16.46 -20.60 -7.95
N ASP A 126 15.43 -20.58 -8.79
CA ASP A 126 15.31 -21.45 -9.96
C ASP A 126 16.24 -20.99 -11.10
N TYR A 127 16.40 -19.68 -11.31
CA TYR A 127 17.17 -19.14 -12.44
C TYR A 127 18.63 -18.80 -12.09
N ILE A 128 18.95 -18.48 -10.82
CA ILE A 128 20.33 -18.13 -10.43
C ILE A 128 21.13 -19.38 -10.06
N ARG A 129 21.95 -19.81 -11.02
CA ARG A 129 22.79 -21.02 -10.89
C ARG A 129 23.97 -20.85 -9.93
N HIS A 130 24.60 -19.67 -9.91
CA HIS A 130 25.77 -19.43 -9.07
C HIS A 130 25.39 -19.36 -7.57
N PRO A 131 25.98 -20.19 -6.68
CA PRO A 131 25.59 -20.27 -5.27
C PRO A 131 25.62 -18.94 -4.54
N PHE A 132 26.72 -18.19 -4.69
CA PHE A 132 26.84 -16.86 -4.07
C PHE A 132 25.85 -15.86 -4.66
N GLY A 133 25.62 -15.92 -5.99
CA GLY A 133 24.65 -15.02 -6.64
C GLY A 133 23.23 -15.26 -6.13
N ARG A 134 22.88 -16.52 -5.83
CA ARG A 134 21.58 -16.90 -5.29
C ARG A 134 21.36 -16.39 -3.88
N VAL A 135 22.38 -16.49 -3.01
CA VAL A 135 22.32 -15.96 -1.65
C VAL A 135 22.22 -14.44 -1.70
N LEU A 136 23.09 -13.77 -2.47
CA LEU A 136 23.08 -12.32 -2.61
C LEU A 136 21.72 -11.81 -3.11
N ALA A 137 21.16 -12.42 -4.17
CA ALA A 137 19.88 -12.02 -4.72
C ALA A 137 18.72 -12.20 -3.72
N GLN A 138 18.69 -13.31 -2.98
CA GLN A 138 17.66 -13.54 -1.95
C GLN A 138 17.79 -12.54 -0.80
N THR A 139 19.01 -12.26 -0.34
CA THR A 139 19.25 -11.27 0.71
C THR A 139 18.78 -9.88 0.26
N LEU A 140 19.17 -9.44 -0.93
CA LEU A 140 18.74 -8.15 -1.47
C LEU A 140 17.21 -8.08 -1.64
N SER A 141 16.59 -9.17 -2.10
CA SER A 141 15.14 -9.29 -2.23
C SER A 141 14.43 -9.09 -0.87
N TRP A 142 14.84 -9.81 0.17
CA TRP A 142 14.22 -9.66 1.50
C TRP A 142 14.57 -8.33 2.18
N THR A 143 15.76 -7.78 1.95
CA THR A 143 16.12 -6.43 2.41
C THR A 143 15.21 -5.38 1.77
N LEU A 144 14.95 -5.48 0.47
CA LEU A 144 14.01 -4.60 -0.22
C LEU A 144 12.59 -4.74 0.36
N ALA A 145 12.13 -5.97 0.61
CA ALA A 145 10.83 -6.20 1.25
C ALA A 145 10.73 -5.52 2.63
N LEU A 146 11.79 -5.61 3.44
CA LEU A 146 11.84 -4.97 4.76
C LEU A 146 11.82 -3.44 4.65
N VAL A 147 12.58 -2.86 3.72
CA VAL A 147 12.57 -1.40 3.49
C VAL A 147 11.18 -0.94 3.07
N LEU A 148 10.54 -1.62 2.11
CA LEU A 148 9.19 -1.31 1.67
C LEU A 148 8.16 -1.48 2.80
N LEU A 149 8.33 -2.47 3.67
CA LEU A 149 7.47 -2.64 4.84
C LEU A 149 7.60 -1.45 5.80
N ILE A 150 8.82 -1.02 6.11
CA ILE A 150 9.06 0.11 7.02
C ILE A 150 8.48 1.40 6.43
N VAL A 151 8.81 1.72 5.18
CA VAL A 151 8.31 2.93 4.49
C VAL A 151 6.80 2.89 4.36
N GLY A 152 6.22 1.74 3.98
CA GLY A 152 4.78 1.57 3.84
C GLY A 152 4.03 1.69 5.16
N LEU A 153 4.53 1.05 6.23
CA LEU A 153 3.95 1.16 7.57
C LEU A 153 4.00 2.60 8.07
N TYR A 154 5.15 3.27 7.95
CA TYR A 154 5.29 4.67 8.32
C TYR A 154 4.27 5.55 7.58
N SER A 155 4.17 5.38 6.25
CA SER A 155 3.24 6.13 5.42
C SER A 155 1.79 5.92 5.85
N ILE A 156 1.37 4.68 6.10
CA ILE A 156 -0.01 4.36 6.51
C ILE A 156 -0.31 4.93 7.90
N ILE A 157 0.61 4.81 8.85
CA ILE A 157 0.41 5.26 10.23
C ILE A 157 0.33 6.79 10.26
N VAL A 158 1.26 7.49 9.63
CA VAL A 158 1.37 8.95 9.69
C VAL A 158 0.28 9.66 8.89
N ALA A 159 -0.18 9.10 7.77
CA ALA A 159 -1.13 9.79 6.90
C ALA A 159 -2.37 10.30 7.63
N GLY A 160 -2.71 11.57 7.45
CA GLY A 160 -3.80 12.29 8.12
C GLY A 160 -3.51 12.73 9.56
N TRP A 161 -2.54 12.13 10.26
CA TRP A 161 -2.19 12.52 11.63
C TRP A 161 -1.09 13.59 11.63
N GLY A 162 -1.36 14.70 12.31
CA GLY A 162 -0.40 15.81 12.42
C GLY A 162 -0.22 16.64 11.15
N TYR A 163 -1.02 16.39 10.10
CA TYR A 163 -1.04 17.24 8.92
C TYR A 163 -1.71 18.59 9.23
N ALA A 164 -1.00 19.67 8.91
CA ALA A 164 -1.52 21.02 8.83
C ALA A 164 -0.98 21.64 7.52
N PRO A 165 -1.84 22.20 6.66
CA PRO A 165 -1.38 22.87 5.45
C PRO A 165 -0.53 24.08 5.82
N GLU A 166 0.54 24.31 5.06
CA GLU A 166 1.28 25.58 5.10
C GLU A 166 0.43 26.65 4.39
N PHE A 167 0.26 27.80 5.05
CA PHE A 167 -0.59 28.92 4.60
C PHE A 167 0.06 29.74 3.48
#